data_AF-A0AAW6YH70-F1
#
_entry.id   AF-A0AAW6YH70-F1
#
_cell.length_a   1.000
_cell.length_b   1.000
_cell.length_c   1.000
_cell.angle_alpha   90.00
_cell.angle_beta   90.00
_cell.angle_gamma   90.00
#
_symmetry.space_group_name_H-M   'P 1'
#
loop_
_entity.id
_entity.type
_entity.pdbx_description
1 polymer ?
#
loop_
_entity_poly.entity_id
_entity_poly.type
_entity_poly.pdbx_seq_one_letter_code
_entity_poly.pdbx_strand_id
1 'polypeptide(L)' 'AQTSAFRAGIEIVAMDGFTGYKTAAAETLPEATTVMDPFHVVALAGQAVDKVRQRIQQATLSRRGRNRDPLYGIRKVL' A
#
# COMPACT_ATOMS: atom_id res chain seq x y z
N ALA A 1 5.10 -10.25 27.62
CA ALA A 1 5.12 -8.87 27.07
C ALA A 1 6.55 -8.34 27.10
N GLN A 2 6.95 -7.49 26.15
CA GLN A 2 8.29 -6.90 26.15
C GLN A 2 8.49 -5.91 27.31
N THR A 3 9.74 -5.69 27.73
CA THR A 3 10.10 -4.80 28.84
C THR A 3 9.77 -3.34 28.52
N SER A 4 9.63 -2.51 29.56
CA SER A 4 9.46 -1.06 29.40
C SER A 4 10.65 -0.43 28.68
N ALA A 5 11.87 -0.84 29.04
CA ALA A 5 13.10 -0.39 28.41
C ALA A 5 13.13 -0.70 26.90
N PHE A 6 12.69 -1.89 26.50
CA PHE A 6 12.60 -2.25 25.08
C PHE A 6 11.62 -1.34 24.34
N ARG A 7 10.41 -1.14 24.88
CA ARG A 7 9.38 -0.30 24.24
C ARG A 7 9.79 1.16 24.13
N ALA A 8 10.46 1.69 25.16
CA ALA A 8 10.99 3.05 25.16
C ALA A 8 12.08 3.26 24.10
N GLY A 9 12.74 2.19 23.65
CA GLY A 9 13.71 2.25 22.55
C GLY A 9 13.10 2.13 21.15
N ILE A 10 11.77 2.00 21.02
CA ILE A 10 11.11 1.93 19.71
C ILE A 10 10.82 3.35 19.24
N GLU A 11 11.51 3.78 18.19
CA GLU A 11 11.32 5.11 17.61
C GLU A 11 10.30 5.13 16.46
N ILE A 12 10.19 4.03 15.72
CA ILE A 12 9.35 3.94 14.52
C ILE A 12 8.57 2.63 14.51
N VAL A 13 7.29 2.72 14.17
CA VAL A 13 6.43 1.56 13.89
C VAL A 13 5.94 1.67 12.46
N ALA A 14 6.48 0.83 11.57
CA ALA A 14 5.93 0.64 10.24
C ALA A 14 4.74 -0.34 10.31
N MET A 15 3.61 0.06 9.76
CA MET A 15 2.37 -0.72 9.80
C MET A 15 1.57 -0.57 8.51
N ASP A 16 0.62 -1.47 8.29
CA ASP A 16 -0.34 -1.31 7.21
C ASP A 16 -1.30 -0.12 7.47
N GLY A 17 -2.13 0.20 6.46
CA GLY A 17 -3.09 1.31 6.55
C GLY A 17 -4.34 1.04 7.39
N PHE A 18 -4.40 -0.05 8.16
CA PHE A 18 -5.55 -0.40 8.99
C PHE A 18 -5.59 0.42 10.27
N THR A 19 -6.73 1.09 10.50
CA THR A 19 -6.92 1.95 11.67
C THR A 19 -6.69 1.24 13.00
N GLY A 20 -7.01 -0.06 13.10
CA GLY A 20 -6.83 -0.82 14.33
C GLY A 20 -5.37 -0.90 14.79
N TYR A 21 -4.41 -1.00 13.86
CA TYR A 21 -2.98 -1.01 14.22
C TYR A 21 -2.49 0.37 14.65
N LYS A 22 -3.00 1.43 14.01
CA LYS A 22 -2.68 2.80 14.43
C LYS A 22 -3.14 3.07 15.87
N THR A 23 -4.36 2.66 16.21
CA THR A 23 -4.87 2.78 17.59
C THR A 23 -4.00 1.99 18.57
N ALA A 24 -3.72 0.71 18.27
CA ALA A 24 -2.91 -0.12 19.14
C ALA A 24 -1.48 0.43 19.33
N ALA A 25 -0.86 0.96 18.28
CA ALA A 25 0.47 1.57 18.36
C ALA A 25 0.45 2.84 19.21
N ALA A 26 -0.55 3.72 19.03
CA ALA A 26 -0.68 4.92 19.84
C ALA A 26 -0.89 4.62 21.33
N GLU A 27 -1.63 3.56 21.66
CA GLU A 27 -1.87 3.14 23.05
C GLU A 27 -0.66 2.46 23.69
N THR A 28 0.11 1.68 22.91
CA THR A 28 1.18 0.84 23.46
C THR A 28 2.58 1.45 23.35
N LEU A 29 2.78 2.36 22.38
CA LEU A 29 4.05 3.00 22.02
C LEU A 29 3.81 4.48 21.65
N PRO A 30 3.34 5.31 22.60
CA PRO A 30 2.91 6.68 22.32
C PRO A 30 4.03 7.58 21.77
N GLU A 31 5.28 7.29 22.12
CA GLU A 31 6.45 8.05 21.67
C GLU A 31 6.98 7.63 20.29
N ALA A 32 6.53 6.48 19.77
CA ALA A 32 6.99 5.96 18.49
C ALA A 32 6.25 6.65 17.33
N THR A 33 6.99 7.05 16.30
CA THR A 33 6.41 7.58 15.07
C THR A 33 5.79 6.44 14.25
N THR A 34 4.50 6.55 13.96
CA THR A 34 3.79 5.58 13.12
C THR A 34 3.93 5.95 11.65
N VAL A 35 4.38 5.00 10.82
CA VAL A 35 4.57 5.18 9.37
C VAL A 35 3.88 4.07 8.58
N MET A 36 3.49 4.36 7.34
CA MET A 36 2.94 3.34 6.45
C MET A 36 4.07 2.48 5.89
N ASP A 37 3.90 1.16 5.95
CA ASP A 37 4.86 0.21 5.40
C ASP A 37 5.02 0.41 3.87
N PRO A 38 6.25 0.63 3.37
CA PRO A 38 6.54 0.77 1.94
C PRO A 38 5.98 -0.35 1.07
N PHE A 39 5.92 -1.60 1.57
CA PHE A 39 5.35 -2.72 0.82
C PHE A 39 3.88 -2.47 0.46
N HIS A 40 3.10 -2.02 1.43
CA HIS A 40 1.69 -1.68 1.22
C HIS A 40 1.54 -0.41 0.37
N VAL A 41 2.41 0.59 0.54
CA VAL A 41 2.40 1.80 -0.30
C VAL A 41 2.62 1.47 -1.77
N VAL A 42 3.63 0.66 -2.09
CA VAL A 42 3.95 0.26 -3.46
C VAL A 42 2.82 -0.56 -4.07
N ALA A 43 2.24 -1.49 -3.29
CA ALA A 43 1.08 -2.27 -3.75
C ALA A 43 -0.12 -1.37 -4.08
N LEU A 44 -0.44 -0.39 -3.23
CA LEU A 44 -1.52 0.58 -3.47
C LEU A 44 -1.25 1.45 -4.71
N ALA A 45 -0.01 1.90 -4.90
CA ALA A 45 0.40 2.66 -6.07
C ALA A 45 0.22 1.84 -7.36
N GLY A 46 0.66 0.58 -7.37
CA GLY A 46 0.48 -0.35 -8.49
C GLY A 46 -1.01 -0.55 -8.82
N GLN A 47 -1.85 -0.77 -7.81
CA GLN A 47 -3.30 -0.89 -8.01
C GLN A 47 -3.93 0.38 -8.60
N ALA A 48 -3.49 1.57 -8.19
CA ALA A 48 -3.98 2.83 -8.72
C ALA A 48 -3.65 2.96 -10.22
N VAL A 49 -2.41 2.63 -10.61
CA VAL A 49 -1.98 2.62 -12.01
C VAL A 49 -2.80 1.62 -12.82
N ASP A 50 -3.02 0.41 -12.29
CA ASP A 50 -3.80 -0.62 -12.97
C ASP A 50 -5.25 -0.20 -13.20
N LYS A 51 -5.89 0.47 -12.24
CA LYS A 51 -7.24 1.04 -12.42
C LYS A 51 -7.26 2.06 -13.55
N VAL A 52 -6.26 2.94 -13.63
CA VAL A 52 -6.15 3.93 -14.72
C VAL A 52 -5.99 3.24 -16.08
N ARG A 53 -5.08 2.25 -16.17
CA ARG A 53 -4.89 1.45 -17.40
C ARG A 53 -6.18 0.77 -17.83
N GLN A 54 -6.88 0.10 -16.90
CA GLN A 54 -8.15 -0.57 -17.17
C GLN A 54 -9.23 0.41 -17.65
N ARG A 55 -9.33 1.59 -17.01
CA ARG A 55 -10.29 2.63 -17.39
C ARG A 55 -10.03 3.15 -18.79
N ILE A 56 -8.78 3.52 -19.10
CA ILE A 56 -8.39 4.02 -20.44
C ILE A 56 -8.66 2.94 -21.49
N GLN A 57 -8.25 1.70 -21.22
CA GLN A 57 -8.48 0.58 -22.12
C GLN A 57 -9.97 0.39 -22.48
N GLN A 58 -10.84 0.44 -21.47
CA GLN A 58 -12.28 0.32 -21.65
C GLN A 58 -12.85 1.51 -22.43
N ALA A 59 -12.40 2.74 -22.12
CA ALA A 59 -12.84 3.94 -22.81
C ALA A 59 -12.42 3.97 -24.29
N THR A 60 -11.24 3.44 -24.61
CA THR A 60 -10.69 3.44 -25.98
C THR A 60 -11.24 2.30 -26.83
N LEU A 61 -11.45 1.10 -26.26
CA LEU A 61 -11.82 -0.08 -27.02
C LEU A 61 -13.25 -0.57 -26.78
N SER A 62 -13.99 0.06 -25.86
CA SER A 62 -15.32 -0.36 -25.42
C SER A 62 -15.37 -1.80 -24.89
N ARG A 63 -14.22 -2.33 -24.46
CA ARG A 63 -14.06 -3.69 -23.91
C ARG A 63 -12.85 -3.80 -22.99
N ARG A 64 -12.81 -4.90 -22.23
CA ARG A 64 -11.64 -5.27 -21.41
C ARG A 64 -10.39 -5.49 -22.28
N GLY A 65 -9.23 -5.15 -21.71
CA GLY A 65 -7.92 -5.44 -22.31
C GLY A 65 -7.63 -6.92 -22.50
N ARG A 66 -6.95 -7.25 -23.60
CA ARG A 66 -6.58 -8.60 -24.07
C ARG A 66 -5.11 -8.63 -24.49
N ASN A 67 -4.55 -9.82 -24.69
CA ASN A 67 -3.12 -10.05 -24.97
C ASN A 67 -2.51 -9.25 -26.14
N ARG A 68 -3.31 -8.77 -27.09
CA ARG A 68 -2.84 -7.97 -28.25
C ARG A 68 -2.99 -6.46 -28.07
N ASP A 69 -3.56 -6.03 -26.96
CA ASP A 69 -3.77 -4.61 -26.72
C ASP A 69 -2.52 -3.99 -26.09
N PRO A 70 -2.03 -2.83 -26.56
CA PRO A 70 -0.80 -2.22 -26.07
C PRO A 70 -0.76 -2.05 -24.53
N LEU A 71 -1.82 -1.50 -23.93
CA LEU A 71 -1.89 -1.30 -22.47
C LEU A 71 -1.94 -2.61 -21.67
N TYR A 72 -2.53 -3.67 -22.22
CA TYR A 72 -2.54 -4.98 -21.56
C TYR A 72 -1.19 -5.68 -21.67
N GLY A 73 -0.45 -5.46 -22.75
CA GLY A 73 0.92 -5.96 -22.94
C GLY A 73 1.89 -5.44 -21.89
N ILE A 74 1.75 -4.17 -21.48
CA ILE A 74 2.61 -3.53 -20.48
C ILE A 74 2.08 -3.63 -19.04
N ARG A 75 1.08 -4.48 -18.75
CA ARG A 75 0.46 -4.56 -17.41
C ARG A 75 1.37 -4.99 -16.26
N LYS A 76 2.57 -5.51 -16.57
CA LYS A 76 3.59 -5.91 -15.58
C LYS A 76 4.78 -4.94 -15.54
N VAL A 77 4.72 -3.87 -16.32
CA VAL A 77 5.75 -2.84 -16.36
C VAL A 77 5.34 -1.80 -15.33
N LEU A 78 6.19 -1.60 -14.32
CA LEU A 78 5.92 -0.84 -13.09
C LEU A 78 4.98 -1.57 -12.13
#